data_AF-A0A7J2HXB5-F1
#
_entry.id   AF-A0A7J2HXB5-F1
#
_cell.length_a   1.000
_cell.length_b   1.000
_cell.length_c   1.000
_cell.angle_alpha   90.00
_cell.angle_beta   90.00
_cell.angle_gamma   90.00
#
_symmetry.space_group_name_H-M   'P 1'
#
loop_
_entity.id
_entity.type
_entity.pdbx_description
1 polymer ?
#
loop_
_entity_poly.entity_id
_entity_poly.type
_entity_poly.pdbx_seq_one_letter_code
_entity_poly.pdbx_strand_id
1 'polypeptide(L)' 'MGKIIEIRWHGRGGQGAVLASRILAKACFL' A
#
# COMPACT_ATOMS: atom_id res chain seq x y z
N MET A 1 -1.96 -21.09 -8.24
CA MET A 1 -2.59 -19.96 -7.52
C MET A 1 -1.55 -19.29 -6.64
N GLY A 2 -1.33 -17.98 -6.81
CA GLY A 2 -0.42 -17.21 -5.96
C GLY A 2 -1.00 -16.96 -4.57
N LYS A 3 -0.14 -16.76 -3.56
CA LYS A 3 -0.57 -16.32 -2.23
C LYS A 3 -1.07 -14.87 -2.30
N ILE A 4 -2.21 -14.60 -1.68
CA ILE A 4 -2.69 -13.23 -1.44
C ILE A 4 -1.92 -12.67 -0.23
N ILE A 5 -1.41 -11.45 -0.35
CA ILE A 5 -0.69 -10.75 0.72
C ILE A 5 -1.52 -9.53 1.14
N GLU A 6 -1.89 -9.43 2.42
CA GLU A 6 -2.54 -8.26 2.99
C GLU A 6 -1.49 -7.32 3.62
N ILE A 7 -1.58 -6.02 3.32
CA ILE A 7 -0.64 -5.01 3.81
C ILE A 7 -1.44 -3.89 4.48
N ARG A 8 -1.12 -3.59 5.75
CA ARG A 8 -1.75 -2.53 6.52
C ARG A 8 -0.75 -1.43 6.82
N TRP A 9 -1.09 -0.21 6.42
CA TRP A 9 -0.29 0.98 6.66
C TRP A 9 -0.76 1.68 7.94
N HIS A 10 0.19 2.18 8.73
CA HIS A 10 -0.08 3.03 9.86
C HIS A 10 0.74 4.32 9.74
N GLY A 11 0.14 5.43 10.14
CA GLY A 11 0.77 6.74 10.18
C GLY A 11 -0.20 7.78 10.72
N ARG A 12 0.35 8.86 11.28
CA ARG A 12 -0.40 10.05 11.67
C ARG A 12 -0.86 10.81 10.42
N GLY A 13 -1.88 11.65 10.57
CA GLY A 13 -2.34 12.54 9.50
C GLY A 13 -1.18 13.34 8.92
N GLY A 14 -1.08 13.41 7.58
CA GLY A 14 0.00 14.11 6.89
C GLY A 14 1.30 13.31 6.68
N GLN A 15 1.45 12.11 7.25
CA GLN A 15 2.67 11.28 7.08
C GLN A 15 2.70 10.48 5.77
N GLY A 16 1.70 10.64 4.89
CA GLY A 16 1.71 10.02 3.57
C GLY A 16 1.35 8.53 3.53
N ALA A 17 0.82 7.94 4.62
CA ALA A 17 0.39 6.53 4.65
C ALA A 17 -0.59 6.17 3.51
N VAL A 18 -1.51 7.08 3.18
CA VAL A 18 -2.45 6.92 2.05
C VAL A 18 -1.77 7.05 0.69
N LEU A 19 -0.73 7.90 0.58
CA LEU A 19 0.01 8.04 -0.67
C LEU A 19 0.86 6.79 -0.95
N ALA A 20 1.55 6.29 0.09
CA ALA A 20 2.36 5.08 0.00
C ALA A 20 1.53 3.85 -0.41
N SER A 21 0.33 3.68 0.15
CA SER A 21 -0.55 2.56 -0.22
C SER A 21 -0.98 2.63 -1.69
N ARG A 22 -1.27 3.83 -2.22
CA ARG A 22 -1.62 4.02 -3.64
C ARG A 22 -0.44 3.78 -4.58
N ILE A 23 0.77 4.16 -4.20
CA ILE A 23 1.99 3.90 -4.98
C ILE A 23 2.25 2.39 -5.05
N LEU A 24 2.19 1.70 -3.91
CA LEU A 24 2.39 0.25 -3.86
C LEU A 24 1.37 -0.49 -4.74
N ALA A 25 0.08 -0.13 -4.65
CA ALA A 25 -0.96 -0.75 -5.47
C ALA A 25 -0.71 -0.59 -6.98
N LYS A 26 -0.23 0.59 -7.41
CA LYS A 26 0.16 0.82 -8.82
C LYS A 26 1.37 0.00 -9.23
N ALA A 27 2.39 -0.09 -8.35
CA ALA A 27 3.60 -0.84 -8.63
C ALA A 27 3.32 -2.36 -8.75
N CYS A 28 2.40 -2.90 -7.97
CA CYS A 28 2.02 -4.33 -8.03
C CYS A 28 1.09 -4.69 -9.19
N PHE A 29 0.59 -3.70 -9.96
CA PHE A 29 -0.25 -3.94 -11.13
C PHE A 29 0.56 -4.10 -12.43
N LEU A 30 1.81 -3.61 -12.45
CA LEU A 30 2.77 -3.78 -13.55
C LEU A 30 3.45 -5.16 -13.48
#